data_AF-A0A6G3YW48-F1
#
_entry.id   AF-A0A6G3YW48-F1
#
_cell.length_a   1.000
_cell.length_b   1.000
_cell.length_c   1.000
_cell.angle_alpha   90.00
_cell.angle_beta   90.00
_cell.angle_gamma   90.00
#
_symmetry.space_group_name_H-M   'P 1'
#
loop_
_entity.id
_entity.type
_entity.pdbx_description
1 polymer ?
#
loop_
_entity_poly.entity_id
_entity_poly.type
_entity_poly.pdbx_seq_one_letter_code
_entity_poly.pdbx_strand_id
1 'polypeptide(L)' 'MSEEIIAIDSKTMRCSYDQGSSKGAIHRVSAWASQNRWVLAQRKMDEKSNEITAIPELLKVLGRYWSSG' A
#
# COMPACT_ATOMS: atom_id res chain seq x y z
N MET A 1 20.87 10.62 -13.27
CA MET A 1 19.96 9.73 -12.54
C MET A 1 18.58 10.35 -12.65
N SER A 2 17.63 9.70 -13.32
CA SER A 2 16.24 10.17 -13.37
C SER A 2 15.57 9.81 -12.05
N GLU A 3 15.14 10.82 -11.31
CA GLU A 3 14.35 10.62 -10.10
C GLU A 3 12.92 10.20 -10.49
N GLU A 4 12.51 9.02 -10.05
CA GLU A 4 11.12 8.56 -10.19
C GLU A 4 10.31 9.03 -8.98
N ILE A 5 9.21 9.73 -9.24
CA ILE A 5 8.26 10.11 -8.19
C ILE A 5 7.33 8.94 -7.87
N ILE A 6 7.42 8.43 -6.65
CA ILE A 6 6.54 7.37 -6.15
C ILE A 6 5.41 7.99 -5.34
N ALA A 7 4.18 7.88 -5.84
CA ALA A 7 2.98 8.26 -5.12
C ALA A 7 2.56 7.15 -4.15
N ILE A 8 2.23 7.52 -2.92
CA ILE A 8 1.67 6.60 -1.92
C ILE A 8 0.26 7.06 -1.61
N ASP A 9 -0.71 6.20 -1.89
CA ASP A 9 -2.14 6.51 -1.74
C ASP A 9 -2.90 5.35 -1.10
N SER A 10 -3.92 5.68 -0.30
CA SER A 10 -4.85 4.71 0.27
C SER A 10 -6.12 4.64 -0.57
N LYS A 11 -6.58 3.42 -0.84
CA LYS A 11 -7.81 3.19 -1.58
C LYS A 11 -8.66 2.16 -0.87
N THR A 12 -9.91 2.56 -0.59
CA THR A 12 -10.95 1.66 -0.12
C THR A 12 -11.62 1.01 -1.34
N MET A 13 -11.55 -0.31 -1.45
CA MET A 13 -12.23 -1.00 -2.54
C MET A 13 -13.74 -1.04 -2.28
N ARG A 14 -14.48 -0.19 -3.00
CA ARG A 14 -15.94 -0.17 -2.98
C ARG A 14 -16.48 -1.52 -3.50
N CYS A 15 -17.49 -2.07 -2.83
CA CYS A 15 -18.06 -3.40 -3.08
C CYS A 15 -17.16 -4.62 -2.76
N SER A 16 -16.05 -4.44 -2.03
CA SER A 16 -15.27 -5.57 -1.49
C SER A 16 -15.81 -6.12 -0.17
N TYR A 17 -16.93 -5.59 0.33
CA TYR A 17 -17.59 -6.11 1.52
C TYR A 17 -18.27 -7.44 1.16
N ASP A 18 -17.97 -8.49 1.92
CA ASP A 18 -18.63 -9.78 1.78
C ASP A 18 -19.61 -9.95 2.94
N GLN A 19 -20.91 -9.79 2.65
CA GLN A 19 -21.99 -10.01 3.61
C GLN A 19 -22.09 -11.47 4.08
N GLY A 20 -21.61 -12.43 3.28
CA GLY A 20 -21.64 -13.86 3.62
C GLY A 20 -20.54 -14.28 4.60
N SER A 21 -19.42 -13.53 4.64
CA SER A 21 -18.25 -13.87 5.48
C SER A 21 -17.93 -12.85 6.57
N SER A 22 -18.79 -11.85 6.80
CA SER A 22 -18.57 -10.76 7.79
C SER A 22 -17.20 -10.05 7.63
N LYS A 23 -16.71 -9.92 6.40
CA LYS A 23 -15.45 -9.22 6.11
C LYS A 23 -15.78 -7.80 5.64
N GLY A 24 -15.31 -6.80 6.40
CA GLY A 24 -15.46 -5.39 6.02
C GLY A 24 -14.73 -5.05 4.72
N ALA A 25 -14.98 -3.83 4.23
CA ALA A 25 -14.37 -3.32 3.00
C ALA A 25 -12.83 -3.39 3.10
N ILE A 26 -12.20 -3.86 2.03
CA ILE A 26 -10.74 -3.95 1.96
C ILE A 26 -10.17 -2.54 1.80
N HIS A 27 -9.55 -2.06 2.86
CA HIS A 27 -8.69 -0.87 2.85
C HIS A 27 -7.28 -1.27 2.46
N ARG A 28 -6.65 -0.52 1.55
CA ARG A 28 -5.31 -0.85 1.04
C ARG A 28 -4.50 0.39 0.76
N VAL A 29 -3.21 0.36 1.05
CA VAL A 29 -2.23 1.37 0.60
C VAL A 29 -1.42 0.80 -0.56
N SER A 30 -1.15 1.61 -1.58
CA SER A 30 -0.32 1.23 -2.72
C SER A 30 0.76 2.28 -3.00
N ALA A 31 1.94 1.83 -3.41
CA ALA A 31 3.01 2.67 -3.94
C ALA A 31 3.03 2.58 -5.46
N TRP A 32 2.84 3.72 -6.14
CA TRP A 32 2.66 3.82 -7.58
C TRP A 32 3.74 4.70 -8.20
N ALA A 33 4.50 4.13 -9.13
CA ALA A 33 5.45 4.84 -9.97
C ALA A 33 4.70 5.44 -11.16
N SER A 34 4.36 6.72 -11.07
CA SER A 34 3.49 7.39 -12.04
C SER A 34 4.10 7.45 -13.44
N GLN A 35 5.42 7.62 -13.54
CA GLN A 35 6.08 7.76 -14.83
C GLN A 35 6.16 6.39 -15.53
N ASN A 36 6.38 5.32 -14.77
CA ASN A 36 6.44 3.95 -15.29
C ASN A 36 5.08 3.24 -15.34
N ARG A 37 4.03 3.84 -14.76
CA ARG A 37 2.67 3.28 -14.61
C ARG A 37 2.64 1.91 -13.92
N TRP A 38 3.49 1.72 -12.92
CA TRP A 38 3.64 0.46 -12.20
C TRP A 38 3.27 0.59 -10.72
N VAL A 39 2.61 -0.44 -10.16
CA VAL A 39 2.48 -0.60 -8.71
C VAL A 39 3.74 -1.30 -8.21
N LEU A 40 4.54 -0.63 -7.39
CA LEU A 40 5.76 -1.20 -6.84
C LEU A 40 5.50 -2.07 -5.61
N ALA A 41 4.56 -1.65 -4.76
CA ALA A 41 4.15 -2.42 -3.60
C ALA A 41 2.72 -2.07 -3.20
N GLN A 42 2.11 -3.01 -2.48
CA GLN A 42 0.75 -2.87 -2.00
C GLN A 42 0.58 -3.59 -0.67
N ARG A 43 -0.15 -2.99 0.27
CA ARG A 43 -0.43 -3.60 1.57
C ARG A 43 -1.87 -3.39 1.98
N LYS A 44 -2.54 -4.50 2.31
CA LYS A 44 -3.88 -4.47 2.93
C LYS A 44 -3.76 -3.93 4.35
N MET A 45 -4.67 -3.04 4.71
CA MET A 45 -4.85 -2.58 6.09
C MET A 45 -5.97 -3.39 6.73
N ASP A 46 -5.75 -3.81 7.97
CA ASP A 46 -6.81 -4.36 8.81
C ASP A 46 -7.74 -3.23 9.28
N GLU A 47 -8.98 -3.56 9.65
CA GLU A 47 -10.04 -2.59 9.98
C GLU A 47 -9.67 -1.60 11.10
N LYS A 48 -8.69 -1.93 11.94
CA LYS A 48 -8.18 -1.09 13.03
C LYS A 48 -6.84 -0.39 12.72
N SER A 49 -6.25 -0.69 11.57
CA SER A 49 -4.94 -0.16 11.15
C SER A 49 -5.11 1.07 10.28
N ASN A 50 -4.43 2.15 10.63
CA ASN A 50 -4.48 3.43 9.92
C ASN A 50 -3.35 3.55 8.88
N GLU A 51 -3.51 4.49 7.94
CA GLU A 51 -2.49 4.81 6.92
C GLU A 51 -1.12 5.11 7.52
N ILE A 52 -1.10 5.79 8.68
CA ILE A 52 0.11 6.18 9.42
C ILE A 52 0.98 4.95 9.77
N THR A 53 0.38 3.81 10.10
CA THR A 53 1.12 2.58 10.42
C THR A 53 1.38 1.71 9.20
N ALA A 54 0.54 1.79 8.17
CA ALA A 54 0.68 1.01 6.95
C ALA A 54 1.79 1.53 6.02
N ILE A 55 2.05 2.85 6.00
CA ILE A 55 3.08 3.46 5.16
C ILE A 55 4.50 3.00 5.54
N PRO A 56 4.93 3.05 6.82
CA PRO A 56 6.25 2.54 7.23
C PRO A 56 6.45 1.07 6.85
N GLU A 57 5.40 0.28 7.02
CA GLU A 57 5.36 -1.14 6.68
C GLU A 57 5.43 -1.40 5.17
N LEU A 58 4.84 -0.53 4.34
CA LEU A 58 4.96 -0.55 2.89
C LEU A 58 6.38 -0.17 2.45
N LEU A 59 6.99 0.84 3.09
CA LEU A 59 8.36 1.27 2.82
C LEU A 59 9.39 0.18 3.19
N LYS A 60 9.17 -0.60 4.24
CA LYS A 60 10.01 -1.77 4.56
C LYS A 60 10.03 -2.80 3.43
N VAL A 61 8.90 -3.01 2.75
CA VAL A 61 8.82 -3.92 1.60
C VAL A 61 9.62 -3.38 0.42
N LEU A 62 9.54 -2.07 0.16
CA LEU A 62 10.24 -1.41 -0.95
C LEU A 62 11.75 -1.24 -0.68
N GLY A 63 12.12 -0.93 0.56
CA GLY A 63 13.47 -0.52 0.97
C GLY A 63 14.31 -1.63 1.60
N ARG A 64 13.93 -2.92 1.46
CA ARG A 64 14.54 -4.07 2.15
C ARG A 64 16.05 -4.29 1.87
N TYR A 65 16.70 -3.43 1.10
CA TYR A 65 18.14 -3.47 0.81
C TYR A 65 18.97 -2.38 1.50
N TRP A 66 18.35 -1.46 2.26
CA TRP A 66 19.09 -0.40 2.98
C TRP A 66 19.44 -0.82 4.42
N SER A 67 20.08 -1.98 4.59
CA SER A 67 20.61 -2.37 5.91
C SER A 67 21.83 -3.30 5.86
N SER A 68 22.39 -3.58 4.67
CA SER A 68 23.69 -4.25 4.54
C SER A 68 24.75 -3.20 4.23
N GLY A 69 25.22 -2.52 5.27
CA GLY A 69 26.34 -1.58 5.25
C GLY A 69 27.04 -1.62 6.59
#